data_AF-A0A1I4VYX4-F1
#
_entry.id   AF-A0A1I4VYX4-F1
#
_cell.length_a   1.000
_cell.length_b   1.000
_cell.length_c   1.000
_cell.angle_alpha   90.00
_cell.angle_beta   90.00
_cell.angle_gamma   90.00
#
_symmetry.space_group_name_H-M   'P 1'
#
loop_
_entity.id
_entity.type
_entity.pdbx_description
1 polymer ?
#
loop_
_entity_poly.entity_id
_entity_poly.type
_entity_poly.pdbx_seq_one_letter_code
_entity_poly.pdbx_strand_id
1 'polypeptide(L)'
;MSEQNYKNHRKFYPPHHFIYLPILIILEVFGIYKIWDNPENQLTWILFSIVIFLLFYLAFMTRQHYALGLQNRMVMLEFKQRYFEIFGKRSDEVADQLKFSQIAALRFAYDDEFKELLGKALKENISGDEIKRSIKNWRADHQRI
;
A
#
# COMPACT_ATOMS: atom_id res chain seq x y z
N MET A 1 -3.30 11.04 17.91
CA MET A 1 -2.63 9.96 17.16
C MET A 1 -1.16 10.00 17.53
N SER A 2 -0.51 8.85 17.73
CA SER A 2 0.94 8.83 17.94
C SER A 2 1.66 9.38 16.71
N GLU A 3 2.80 10.03 16.94
CA GLU A 3 3.66 10.54 15.86
C GLU A 3 4.10 9.37 14.97
N GLN A 4 3.95 9.52 13.65
CA GLN A 4 4.41 8.50 12.71
C GLN A 4 5.94 8.54 12.59
N ASN A 5 6.55 7.38 12.42
CA ASN A 5 7.97 7.18 12.18
C ASN A 5 8.20 5.87 11.40
N TYR A 6 9.46 5.54 11.15
CA TYR A 6 9.87 4.31 10.45
C TYR A 6 9.18 3.04 10.99
N LYS A 7 8.98 2.92 12.30
CA LYS A 7 8.43 1.70 12.93
C LYS A 7 6.91 1.55 12.76
N ASN A 8 6.16 2.66 12.65
CA ASN A 8 4.69 2.65 12.71
C ASN A 8 4.00 3.32 11.49
N HIS A 9 4.73 3.68 10.44
CA HIS A 9 4.18 4.28 9.20
C HIS A 9 3.25 3.36 8.38
N ARG A 10 3.18 2.06 8.72
CA ARG A 10 2.28 1.11 8.07
C ARG A 10 0.89 1.25 8.69
N LYS A 11 -0.10 1.56 7.87
CA LYS A 11 -1.49 1.71 8.30
C LYS A 11 -2.24 0.40 8.09
N PHE A 12 -2.92 -0.05 9.14
CA PHE A 12 -3.93 -1.10 9.05
C PHE A 12 -5.30 -0.48 9.26
N TYR A 13 -6.31 -0.97 8.53
CA TYR A 13 -7.71 -0.65 8.76
C TYR A 13 -8.36 -1.85 9.48
N PRO A 14 -8.58 -1.79 10.80
CA PRO A 14 -8.95 -2.96 11.59
C PRO A 14 -10.22 -3.69 11.13
N PRO A 15 -11.33 -3.00 10.78
CA PRO A 15 -12.54 -3.67 10.30
C PRO A 15 -12.30 -4.53 9.06
N HIS A 16 -11.40 -4.11 8.16
CA HIS A 16 -11.07 -4.90 6.98
C HIS A 16 -10.07 -6.02 7.29
N HIS A 17 -8.94 -5.69 7.92
CA HIS A 17 -7.80 -6.61 8.05
C HIS A 17 -7.97 -7.66 9.15
N PHE A 18 -8.66 -7.32 10.24
CA PHE A 18 -8.75 -8.16 11.43
C PHE A 18 -10.17 -8.67 11.71
N ILE A 19 -11.16 -8.25 10.92
CA ILE A 19 -12.55 -8.71 11.06
C ILE A 19 -13.06 -9.30 9.73
N TYR A 20 -13.23 -8.48 8.70
CA TYR A 20 -13.82 -8.90 7.43
C TYR A 20 -13.03 -10.03 6.73
N LEU A 21 -11.72 -9.85 6.51
CA LEU A 21 -10.91 -10.86 5.83
C LEU A 21 -10.82 -12.18 6.61
N PRO A 22 -10.56 -12.19 7.94
CA PRO A 22 -10.59 -13.43 8.71
C PRO A 22 -11.95 -14.15 8.68
N ILE A 23 -13.06 -13.40 8.79
CA ILE A 23 -14.40 -14.00 8.74
C ILE A 23 -14.64 -14.66 7.38
N LEU A 24 -14.30 -14.00 6.27
CA LEU A 24 -14.43 -14.61 4.95
C LEU A 24 -13.63 -15.90 4.80
N ILE A 25 -12.40 -15.93 5.33
CA ILE A 25 -11.55 -17.13 5.30
C ILE A 25 -12.22 -18.27 6.09
N ILE A 26 -12.74 -17.98 7.28
CA ILE A 26 -13.44 -18.97 8.11
C ILE A 26 -14.67 -19.51 7.38
N LEU A 27 -15.49 -18.62 6.79
CA LEU A 27 -16.68 -19.00 6.04
C LEU A 27 -16.34 -19.84 4.81
N GLU A 28 -15.28 -19.50 4.08
CA GLU A 28 -14.84 -20.25 2.91
C GLU A 28 -14.42 -21.68 3.29
N VAL A 29 -13.56 -21.81 4.32
CA VAL A 29 -13.11 -23.11 4.82
C VAL A 29 -14.29 -23.94 5.32
N PHE A 30 -15.21 -23.32 6.05
CA PHE A 30 -16.41 -23.99 6.56
C PHE A 30 -17.34 -24.43 5.43
N GLY A 31 -17.56 -23.59 4.43
CA GLY A 31 -18.36 -23.89 3.25
C GLY A 31 -17.80 -25.09 2.49
N ILE A 32 -16.49 -25.08 2.20
CA ILE A 32 -15.80 -26.18 1.53
C ILE A 32 -15.92 -27.49 2.32
N TYR A 33 -15.69 -27.45 3.64
CA TYR A 33 -15.87 -28.62 4.51
C TYR A 33 -17.30 -29.20 4.41
N LYS A 34 -18.31 -28.33 4.43
CA LYS A 34 -19.73 -28.74 4.41
C LYS A 34 -20.19 -29.37 3.09
N ILE A 35 -19.51 -29.11 1.97
CA ILE A 35 -19.79 -29.79 0.69
C ILE A 35 -19.65 -31.31 0.86
N TRP A 36 -18.75 -31.77 1.73
CA TRP A 36 -18.42 -33.19 1.91
C TRP A 36 -19.10 -33.76 3.16
N ASP A 37 -19.30 -32.94 4.19
CA ASP A 37 -19.95 -33.31 5.46
C ASP A 37 -21.49 -33.33 5.39
N ASN A 38 -22.12 -32.63 4.45
CA ASN A 38 -23.58 -32.61 4.26
C ASN A 38 -23.99 -32.83 2.79
N PRO A 39 -24.00 -34.10 2.32
CA PRO A 39 -24.32 -34.45 0.93
C PRO A 39 -25.76 -34.07 0.52
N GLU A 40 -26.72 -34.11 1.44
CA GLU A 40 -28.13 -33.77 1.16
C GLU A 40 -28.28 -32.32 0.67
N ASN A 41 -27.42 -31.42 1.15
CA ASN A 41 -27.43 -30.00 0.78
C ASN A 41 -26.18 -29.61 -0.03
N GLN A 42 -25.55 -30.55 -0.71
CA GLN A 42 -24.26 -30.34 -1.36
C GLN A 42 -24.26 -29.16 -2.34
N LEU A 43 -25.28 -29.05 -3.19
CA LEU A 43 -25.40 -27.94 -4.14
C LEU A 43 -25.45 -26.58 -3.42
N THR A 44 -26.19 -26.48 -2.32
CA THR A 44 -26.27 -25.27 -1.49
C THR A 44 -24.90 -24.88 -0.97
N TRP A 45 -24.12 -25.83 -0.46
CA TRP A 45 -22.77 -25.57 0.05
C TRP A 45 -21.78 -25.20 -1.05
N ILE A 46 -21.89 -25.78 -2.25
CA ILE A 46 -21.10 -25.38 -3.41
C ILE A 46 -21.40 -23.92 -3.78
N LEU A 47 -22.68 -23.57 -3.93
CA LEU A 47 -23.09 -22.21 -4.28
C LEU A 47 -22.69 -21.21 -3.18
N PHE A 48 -22.83 -21.60 -1.91
CA PHE A 48 -22.37 -20.79 -0.77
C PHE A 48 -20.87 -20.49 -0.88
N SER A 49 -20.02 -21.51 -1.04
CA SER A 49 -18.56 -21.32 -1.17
C SER A 49 -18.20 -20.45 -2.38
N ILE A 50 -18.87 -20.65 -3.53
CA ILE A 50 -18.66 -19.80 -4.71
C ILE A 50 -18.97 -18.33 -4.38
N VAL A 51 -20.08 -18.05 -3.69
CA VAL A 51 -20.44 -16.67 -3.31
C VAL A 51 -19.40 -16.08 -2.34
N ILE A 52 -18.96 -16.83 -1.33
CA ILE A 52 -17.93 -16.35 -0.40
C ILE A 52 -16.60 -16.08 -1.13
N PHE A 53 -16.19 -16.99 -2.01
CA PHE A 53 -15.03 -16.79 -2.88
C PHE A 53 -15.16 -15.52 -3.73
N LEU A 54 -16.32 -15.27 -4.36
CA LEU A 54 -16.54 -14.06 -5.15
C LEU A 54 -16.46 -12.79 -4.31
N LEU A 55 -16.97 -12.79 -3.07
CA LEU A 55 -16.84 -11.66 -2.14
C LEU A 55 -15.39 -11.43 -1.71
N PHE A 56 -14.64 -12.51 -1.46
CA PHE A 56 -13.22 -12.45 -1.15
C PHE A 56 -12.42 -11.90 -2.33
N TYR A 57 -12.69 -12.40 -3.54
CA TYR A 57 -12.05 -11.95 -4.77
C TYR A 57 -12.36 -10.48 -5.06
N LEU A 58 -13.61 -10.04 -4.87
CA LEU A 58 -13.99 -8.64 -5.00
C LEU A 58 -13.21 -7.73 -4.04
N ALA A 59 -13.03 -8.15 -2.78
CA ALA A 59 -12.25 -7.39 -1.80
C ALA A 59 -10.76 -7.30 -2.20
N PHE A 60 -10.20 -8.37 -2.76
CA PHE A 60 -8.84 -8.36 -3.29
C PHE A 60 -8.71 -7.42 -4.50
N MET A 61 -9.62 -7.53 -5.47
CA MET A 61 -9.61 -6.73 -6.71
C MET A 61 -9.69 -5.24 -6.41
N THR A 62 -10.60 -4.84 -5.53
CA THR A 62 -10.81 -3.43 -5.16
C THR A 62 -9.59 -2.81 -4.48
N ARG A 63 -8.92 -3.56 -3.61
CA ARG A 63 -7.68 -3.14 -2.98
C ARG A 63 -6.51 -3.08 -3.98
N GLN A 64 -6.24 -4.20 -4.66
CA GLN A 64 -5.01 -4.37 -5.44
C GLN A 64 -5.02 -3.50 -6.70
N HIS A 65 -6.11 -3.48 -7.45
CA HIS A 65 -6.15 -2.80 -8.74
C HIS A 65 -6.55 -1.34 -8.61
N TYR A 66 -7.56 -1.02 -7.82
CA TYR A 66 -8.06 0.36 -7.74
C TYR A 66 -7.30 1.17 -6.70
N ALA A 67 -7.30 0.75 -5.44
CA ALA A 67 -6.73 1.56 -4.36
C ALA A 67 -5.21 1.71 -4.46
N LEU A 68 -4.46 0.61 -4.60
CA LEU A 68 -2.99 0.67 -4.69
C LEU A 68 -2.52 1.33 -6.00
N GLY A 69 -3.20 1.06 -7.11
CA GLY A 69 -2.89 1.70 -8.39
C GLY A 69 -3.05 3.22 -8.33
N LEU A 70 -4.16 3.70 -7.78
CA LEU A 70 -4.40 5.14 -7.59
C LEU A 70 -3.40 5.76 -6.61
N GLN A 71 -3.11 5.08 -5.50
CA GLN A 71 -2.12 5.53 -4.51
C GLN A 71 -0.73 5.68 -5.13
N ASN A 72 -0.29 4.74 -5.96
CA ASN A 72 1.01 4.83 -6.63
C ASN A 72 1.08 6.01 -7.60
N ARG A 73 -0.02 6.26 -8.34
CA ARG A 73 -0.11 7.43 -9.23
C ARG A 73 -0.10 8.75 -8.46
N MET A 74 -0.81 8.82 -7.33
CA MET A 74 -0.82 10.00 -6.45
C MET A 74 0.58 10.29 -5.89
N VAL A 75 1.27 9.28 -5.36
CA VAL A 75 2.64 9.42 -4.85
C VAL A 75 3.61 9.92 -5.92
N MET A 76 3.47 9.41 -7.15
CA MET A 76 4.26 9.92 -8.28
C MET A 76 3.94 11.39 -8.56
N LEU A 77 2.67 11.79 -8.61
CA LEU A 77 2.26 13.18 -8.83
C LEU A 77 2.76 14.12 -7.74
N GLU A 78 2.64 13.73 -6.46
CA GLU A 78 3.17 14.46 -5.31
C GLU A 78 4.67 14.69 -5.46
N PHE A 79 5.42 13.66 -5.84
CA PHE A 79 6.85 13.78 -6.10
C PHE A 79 7.16 14.75 -7.25
N LYS A 80 6.49 14.61 -8.39
CA LYS A 80 6.72 15.48 -9.56
C LYS A 80 6.41 16.94 -9.23
N GLN A 81 5.29 17.20 -8.56
CA GLN A 81 4.88 18.53 -8.13
C GLN A 81 5.88 19.13 -7.15
N ARG A 82 6.22 18.40 -6.09
CA ARG A 82 7.17 18.86 -5.08
C ARG A 82 8.56 19.14 -5.67
N TYR A 83 9.04 18.26 -6.57
CA TYR A 83 10.30 18.49 -7.25
C TYR A 83 10.26 19.78 -8.09
N PHE A 84 9.16 20.03 -8.80
CA PHE A 84 9.00 21.28 -9.56
C PHE A 84 8.97 22.52 -8.66
N GLU A 85 8.26 22.48 -7.54
CA GLU A 85 8.22 23.58 -6.55
C GLU A 85 9.59 23.90 -5.96
N ILE A 86 10.39 22.86 -5.69
CA ILE A 86 11.71 23.01 -5.07
C ILE A 86 12.79 23.44 -6.06
N PHE A 87 12.80 22.87 -7.27
CA PHE A 87 13.89 23.03 -8.23
C PHE A 87 13.54 23.90 -9.44
N GLY A 88 12.28 24.29 -9.60
CA GLY A 88 11.81 25.14 -10.71
C GLY A 88 11.87 24.46 -12.08
N LYS A 89 12.01 23.13 -12.15
CA LYS A 89 12.12 22.37 -13.41
C LYS A 89 11.39 21.03 -13.34
N ARG A 90 11.04 20.49 -14.50
CA ARG A 90 10.35 19.19 -14.61
C ARG A 90 11.19 18.07 -14.00
N SER A 91 10.51 17.09 -13.43
CA SER A 91 11.14 15.97 -12.71
C SER A 91 11.34 14.73 -13.57
N ASP A 92 11.01 14.74 -14.87
CA ASP A 92 10.90 13.52 -15.68
C ASP A 92 12.22 12.73 -15.72
N GLU A 93 13.33 13.39 -16.04
CA GLU A 93 14.66 12.76 -16.06
C GLU A 93 15.08 12.17 -14.72
N VAL A 94 14.69 12.82 -13.61
CA VAL A 94 15.03 12.38 -12.25
C VAL A 94 14.12 11.25 -11.81
N ALA A 95 12.83 11.33 -12.12
CA ALA A 95 11.85 10.30 -11.79
C ALA A 95 12.18 8.97 -12.50
N ASP A 96 12.64 9.02 -13.74
CA ASP A 96 13.00 7.83 -14.53
C ASP A 96 14.24 7.11 -14.00
N GLN A 97 15.10 7.81 -13.26
CA GLN A 97 16.28 7.23 -12.60
C GLN A 97 15.94 6.54 -11.26
N LEU A 98 14.74 6.78 -10.72
CA LEU A 98 14.34 6.30 -9.40
C LEU A 98 13.38 5.13 -9.49
N LYS A 99 13.57 4.16 -8.60
CA LYS A 99 12.56 3.12 -8.33
C LYS A 99 11.37 3.77 -7.64
N PHE A 100 10.16 3.28 -7.91
CA PHE A 100 8.96 3.74 -7.21
C PHE A 100 9.08 3.67 -5.68
N SER A 101 9.77 2.65 -5.15
CA SER A 101 10.00 2.52 -3.70
C SER A 101 10.84 3.66 -3.11
N GLN A 102 11.78 4.22 -3.87
CA GLN A 102 12.57 5.40 -3.46
C GLN A 102 11.69 6.65 -3.49
N ILE A 103 10.92 6.85 -4.55
CA ILE A 103 9.94 7.96 -4.66
C ILE A 103 8.94 7.93 -3.51
N ALA A 104 8.35 6.75 -3.23
CA ALA A 104 7.41 6.56 -2.13
C ALA A 104 8.05 6.70 -0.74
N ALA A 105 9.37 6.56 -0.60
CA ALA A 105 10.08 6.82 0.64
C ALA A 105 10.30 8.33 0.87
N LEU A 106 10.68 9.06 -0.18
CA LEU A 106 11.01 10.49 -0.12
C LEU A 106 9.85 11.38 0.33
N ARG A 107 8.59 10.94 0.17
CA ARG A 107 7.40 11.67 0.66
C ARG A 107 7.40 11.90 2.17
N PHE A 108 8.09 11.04 2.94
CA PHE A 108 8.16 11.12 4.39
C PHE A 108 9.23 12.12 4.89
N ALA A 109 10.03 12.72 4.00
CA ALA A 109 11.03 13.73 4.35
C ALA A 109 10.45 15.14 4.20
N TYR A 110 10.87 16.10 5.04
CA TYR A 110 10.69 17.54 4.80
C TYR A 110 11.66 18.06 3.73
N ASP A 111 11.49 19.30 3.24
CA ASP A 111 12.17 19.78 2.02
C ASP A 111 13.69 19.90 2.16
N ASP A 112 14.17 20.14 3.38
CA ASP A 112 15.58 20.12 3.76
C ASP A 112 16.17 18.72 3.57
N GLU A 113 15.55 17.69 4.16
CA GLU A 113 16.00 16.30 4.05
C GLU A 113 15.73 15.69 2.68
N PHE A 114 14.66 16.11 1.99
CA PHE A 114 14.28 15.62 0.67
C PHE A 114 15.39 15.83 -0.36
N LYS A 115 16.01 17.02 -0.39
CA LYS A 115 17.10 17.34 -1.33
C LYS A 115 18.32 16.44 -1.10
N GLU A 116 18.71 16.25 0.15
CA GLU A 116 19.85 15.41 0.53
C GLU A 116 19.61 13.94 0.16
N LEU A 117 18.45 13.41 0.57
CA LEU A 117 18.09 12.00 0.35
C LEU A 117 17.85 11.70 -1.14
N LEU A 118 17.29 12.64 -1.90
CA LEU A 118 17.18 12.53 -3.34
C LEU A 118 18.56 12.45 -4.00
N GLY A 119 19.50 13.31 -3.57
CA GLY A 119 20.88 13.27 -4.06
C GLY A 119 21.56 11.94 -3.79
N LYS A 120 21.39 11.38 -2.58
CA LYS A 120 21.90 10.05 -2.22
C LYS A 120 21.23 8.95 -3.05
N ALA A 121 19.92 9.00 -3.24
CA ALA A 121 19.18 8.03 -4.05
C ALA A 121 19.68 8.00 -5.50
N LEU A 122 19.99 9.17 -6.09
CA LEU A 122 20.50 9.27 -7.45
C LEU A 122 21.97 8.84 -7.59
N LYS A 123 22.83 9.20 -6.63
CA LYS A 123 24.28 8.94 -6.72
C LYS A 123 24.66 7.54 -6.24
N GLU A 124 24.05 7.10 -5.14
CA GLU A 124 24.42 5.88 -4.41
C GLU A 124 23.39 4.77 -4.60
N ASN A 125 22.26 5.04 -5.24
CA ASN A 125 21.17 4.08 -5.48
C ASN A 125 20.67 3.39 -4.20
N ILE A 126 20.65 4.13 -3.08
CA ILE A 126 20.13 3.64 -1.80
C ILE A 126 18.66 3.22 -1.94
N SER A 127 18.29 2.13 -1.28
CA SER A 127 16.93 1.60 -1.34
C SER A 127 15.91 2.52 -0.66
N GLY A 128 14.63 2.35 -1.00
CA GLY A 128 13.55 3.07 -0.32
C GLY A 128 13.48 2.78 1.20
N ASP A 129 13.97 1.63 1.66
CA ASP A 129 14.05 1.35 3.10
C ASP A 129 15.17 2.16 3.77
N GLU A 130 16.35 2.21 3.14
CA GLU A 130 17.49 3.03 3.60
C GLU A 130 17.15 4.51 3.63
N ILE A 131 16.43 5.02 2.62
CA ILE A 131 15.89 6.39 2.63
C ILE A 131 15.04 6.61 3.87
N LYS A 132 14.05 5.74 4.13
CA LYS A 132 13.17 5.90 5.30
C LYS A 132 13.92 5.84 6.63
N ARG A 133 14.94 5.00 6.75
CA ARG A 133 15.79 4.91 7.95
C ARG A 133 16.66 6.14 8.16
N SER A 134 16.97 6.85 7.08
CA SER A 134 17.81 8.05 7.10
C SER A 134 17.04 9.34 7.44
N ILE A 135 15.70 9.30 7.44
CA ILE A 135 14.85 10.45 7.80
C ILE A 135 14.92 10.70 9.30
N LYS A 136 15.31 11.92 9.67
CA LYS A 136 15.38 12.40 11.04
C LYS A 136 14.06 13.04 11.47
N ASN A 137 13.47 13.90 10.64
CA ASN A 137 12.20 14.57 10.89
C ASN A 137 11.12 13.94 10.01
N TRP A 138 10.34 13.04 10.59
CA TRP A 138 9.36 12.26 9.84
C TRP A 138 8.10 13.07 9.52
N ARG A 139 7.86 13.33 8.24
CA ARG A 139 6.60 13.89 7.75
C ARG A 139 5.53 12.81 7.70
N ALA A 140 4.60 12.82 8.65
CA ALA A 140 3.53 11.84 8.72
C ALA A 140 2.61 11.87 7.48
N ASP A 141 2.24 10.69 6.99
CA ASP A 141 1.23 10.51 5.94
C ASP A 141 -0.02 9.90 6.57
N HIS A 142 -0.96 10.76 6.92
CA HIS A 142 -2.25 10.37 7.48
C HIS A 142 -3.31 10.04 6.41
N GLN A 143 -3.08 10.50 5.18
CA GLN A 143 -3.99 10.33 4.04
C GLN A 143 -3.84 8.97 3.35
N ARG A 144 -2.76 8.23 3.64
CA ARG A 144 -2.62 6.83 3.25
C ARG A 144 -3.87 6.02 3.60
N ILE A 145 -4.39 5.29 2.62
CA ILE A 145 -5.48 4.31 2.77
C ILE A 145 -4.86 2.92 2.83
#